data_AF-A0A914D9P4-F1
#
_entry.id   AF-A0A914D9P4-F1
#
_cell.length_a   1.000
_cell.length_b   1.000
_cell.length_c   1.000
_cell.angle_alpha   90.00
_cell.angle_beta   90.00
_cell.angle_gamma   90.00
#
_symmetry.space_group_name_H-M   'P 1'
#
loop_
_entity.id
_entity.type
_entity.pdbx_description
1 polymer ?
#
loop_
_entity_poly.entity_id
_entity_poly.type
_entity_poly.pdbx_seq_one_letter_code
_entity_poly.pdbx_strand_id
1 'polypeptide(L)'
;TGALIIGYLGLIFGIIGLLAAVAKGNGEGIVSNVLNVIIGGCIIYADKSHKPGGYLPYLILSVIGIVFYTVFIVIFVIMAIFLPETLSNYTQDYGYGTQHKDREVDPKTAMRVMLLIVAAVLAFADWIAIWFWMVVYRAYEHMKGVEEYDRGQNYQVKLNNV
;
A
#
# COMPACT_ATOMS: atom_id res chain seq x y z
N THR A 1 -20.32 -4.52 -5.54
CA THR A 1 -19.23 -5.41 -5.06
C THR A 1 -18.26 -4.63 -4.19
N GLY A 2 -17.55 -5.28 -3.26
CA GLY A 2 -16.53 -4.61 -2.43
C GLY A 2 -15.41 -3.96 -3.26
N ALA A 3 -15.08 -4.55 -4.41
CA ALA A 3 -14.13 -3.99 -5.38
C ALA A 3 -14.59 -2.65 -5.97
N LEU A 4 -15.88 -2.45 -6.26
CA LEU A 4 -16.39 -1.16 -6.71
C LEU A 4 -16.20 -0.06 -5.66
N ILE A 5 -16.46 -0.35 -4.39
CA ILE A 5 -16.27 0.62 -3.30
C ILE A 5 -14.80 1.04 -3.25
N ILE A 6 -13.88 0.07 -3.34
CA ILE A 6 -12.43 0.33 -3.40
C ILE A 6 -12.08 1.19 -4.62
N GLY A 7 -12.65 0.88 -5.80
CA GLY A 7 -12.44 1.66 -7.02
C GLY A 7 -12.89 3.12 -6.88
N TYR A 8 -14.09 3.36 -6.31
CA TYR A 8 -14.59 4.70 -6.08
C TYR A 8 -13.78 5.47 -5.04
N LEU A 9 -13.40 4.82 -3.93
CA LEU A 9 -12.53 5.44 -2.93
C LEU A 9 -11.18 5.83 -3.54
N GLY A 10 -10.56 4.93 -4.31
CA GLY A 10 -9.30 5.23 -5.00
C GLY A 10 -9.41 6.41 -5.96
N LEU A 11 -10.53 6.51 -6.67
CA LEU A 11 -10.79 7.62 -7.59
C LEU A 11 -11.00 8.95 -6.83
N ILE A 12 -11.80 8.96 -5.77
CA ILE A 12 -12.06 10.16 -4.96
C ILE A 12 -10.78 10.64 -4.28
N PHE A 13 -10.07 9.76 -3.58
CA PHE A 13 -8.83 10.12 -2.89
C PHE A 13 -7.71 10.48 -3.87
N GLY A 14 -7.64 9.80 -5.03
CA GLY A 14 -6.71 10.14 -6.09
C GLY A 14 -6.93 11.54 -6.66
N ILE A 15 -8.19 11.94 -6.91
CA ILE A 15 -8.50 13.31 -7.38
C ILE A 15 -8.17 14.35 -6.31
N ILE A 16 -8.57 14.12 -5.05
CA ILE A 16 -8.27 15.06 -3.95
C ILE A 16 -6.76 15.21 -3.78
N GLY A 17 -6.02 14.10 -3.78
CA GLY A 17 -4.56 14.07 -3.69
C GLY A 17 -3.89 14.76 -4.88
N LEU A 18 -4.42 14.58 -6.09
CA LEU A 18 -3.93 15.23 -7.30
C LEU A 18 -4.08 16.76 -7.20
N LEU A 19 -5.26 17.25 -6.80
CA LEU A 19 -5.51 18.68 -6.63
C LEU A 19 -4.57 19.27 -5.57
N ALA A 20 -4.36 18.57 -4.45
CA ALA A 20 -3.44 18.99 -3.41
C ALA A 20 -1.97 19.01 -3.90
N ALA A 21 -1.56 18.03 -4.70
CA ALA A 21 -0.21 17.95 -5.25
C ALA A 21 0.06 19.05 -6.28
N VAL A 22 -0.92 19.35 -7.15
CA VAL A 22 -0.86 20.47 -8.10
C VAL A 22 -0.75 21.80 -7.37
N ALA A 23 -1.58 22.03 -6.34
CA ALA A 23 -1.55 23.26 -5.56
C ALA A 23 -0.20 23.51 -4.86
N LYS A 24 0.52 22.44 -4.52
CA LYS A 24 1.85 22.48 -3.88
C LYS A 24 3.01 22.44 -4.87
N GLY A 25 2.76 22.30 -6.18
CA GLY A 25 3.81 22.12 -7.19
C GLY A 25 4.63 20.84 -7.00
N ASN A 26 4.07 19.81 -6.35
CA ASN A 26 4.77 18.56 -6.08
C ASN A 26 4.63 17.57 -7.26
N GLY A 27 5.62 17.58 -8.16
CA GLY A 27 5.63 16.72 -9.35
C GLY A 27 5.51 15.22 -9.07
N GLU A 28 6.21 14.71 -8.05
CA GLU A 28 6.11 13.30 -7.64
C GLU A 28 4.69 12.97 -7.16
N GLY A 29 4.13 13.85 -6.32
CA GLY A 29 2.76 13.71 -5.83
C GLY A 29 1.74 13.72 -6.96
N ILE A 30 1.95 14.52 -8.01
CA ILE A 30 1.07 14.56 -9.19
C ILE A 30 1.09 13.19 -9.88
N VAL A 31 2.28 12.67 -10.21
CA VAL A 31 2.40 11.39 -10.93
C VAL A 31 1.78 10.24 -10.14
N SER A 32 2.08 10.15 -8.84
CA SER A 32 1.53 9.12 -7.96
C SER A 32 0.00 9.16 -7.90
N ASN A 33 -0.60 10.36 -7.80
CA ASN A 33 -2.05 10.50 -7.73
C ASN A 33 -2.75 10.26 -9.07
N VAL A 34 -2.13 10.62 -10.20
CA VAL A 34 -2.63 10.27 -11.54
C VAL A 34 -2.70 8.75 -11.70
N LEU A 35 -1.64 8.03 -11.31
CA LEU A 35 -1.65 6.57 -11.34
C LEU A 35 -2.77 5.99 -10.47
N ASN A 36 -2.97 6.54 -9.27
CA ASN A 36 -4.04 6.10 -8.38
C ASN A 36 -5.45 6.28 -9.01
N VAL A 37 -5.68 7.41 -9.69
CA VAL A 37 -6.93 7.66 -10.43
C VAL A 37 -7.11 6.67 -11.58
N ILE A 38 -6.05 6.41 -12.36
CA ILE A 38 -6.09 5.43 -13.46
C ILE A 38 -6.44 4.05 -12.93
N ILE A 39 -5.79 3.61 -11.86
CA ILE A 39 -6.01 2.30 -11.25
C ILE A 39 -7.44 2.18 -10.70
N GLY A 40 -7.93 3.19 -9.98
CA GLY A 40 -9.33 3.23 -9.53
C GLY A 40 -10.32 3.15 -10.69
N GLY A 41 -10.03 3.87 -11.78
CA GLY A 41 -10.79 3.80 -13.02
C GLY A 41 -10.78 2.41 -13.67
N CYS A 42 -9.64 1.73 -13.70
CA CYS A 42 -9.51 0.36 -14.20
C CYS A 42 -10.38 -0.63 -13.42
N ILE A 43 -10.41 -0.54 -12.09
CA ILE A 43 -11.27 -1.37 -11.24
C ILE A 43 -12.75 -1.15 -11.57
N ILE A 44 -13.18 0.11 -11.67
CA ILE A 44 -14.58 0.45 -12.00
C ILE A 44 -14.94 -0.04 -13.41
N TYR A 45 -14.03 0.15 -14.38
CA TYR A 45 -14.22 -0.32 -15.75
C TYR A 45 -14.30 -1.84 -15.83
N ALA A 46 -13.46 -2.55 -15.08
CA ALA A 46 -13.42 -4.02 -15.03
C ALA A 46 -14.74 -4.60 -14.52
N ASP A 47 -15.28 -4.05 -13.42
CA ASP A 47 -16.55 -4.46 -12.84
C ASP A 47 -17.71 -4.18 -13.81
N LYS A 48 -17.82 -2.95 -14.33
CA LYS A 48 -18.92 -2.58 -15.24
C LYS A 48 -18.88 -3.33 -16.56
N SER A 49 -17.68 -3.55 -17.11
CA SER A 49 -17.51 -4.21 -18.41
C SER A 49 -17.41 -5.73 -18.29
N HIS A 50 -17.49 -6.31 -17.08
CA HIS A 50 -17.30 -7.74 -16.82
C HIS A 50 -16.02 -8.30 -17.44
N LYS A 51 -14.94 -7.51 -17.41
CA LYS A 51 -13.63 -7.88 -17.98
C LYS A 51 -12.62 -8.06 -16.86
N PRO A 52 -12.28 -9.31 -16.47
CA PRO A 52 -11.39 -9.55 -15.33
C PRO A 52 -9.99 -8.96 -15.54
N GLY A 53 -9.54 -8.83 -16.79
CA GLY A 53 -8.24 -8.21 -17.11
C GLY A 53 -8.06 -6.79 -16.57
N GLY A 54 -9.15 -6.03 -16.35
CA GLY A 54 -9.07 -4.67 -15.82
C GLY A 54 -8.69 -4.58 -14.33
N TYR A 55 -8.75 -5.68 -13.57
CA TYR A 55 -8.27 -5.73 -12.18
C TYR A 55 -6.75 -5.92 -12.06
N LEU A 56 -6.11 -6.45 -13.12
CA LEU A 56 -4.69 -6.80 -13.09
C LEU A 56 -3.76 -5.63 -12.75
N PRO A 57 -3.94 -4.41 -13.31
CA PRO A 57 -3.07 -3.28 -12.97
C PRO A 57 -3.06 -2.98 -11.48
N TYR A 58 -4.22 -3.00 -10.82
CA TYR A 58 -4.31 -2.83 -9.37
C TYR A 58 -3.59 -3.98 -8.65
N LEU A 59 -3.92 -5.23 -8.98
CA LEU A 59 -3.38 -6.39 -8.27
C LEU A 59 -1.85 -6.46 -8.33
N ILE A 60 -1.27 -6.18 -9.51
CA ILE A 60 0.19 -6.20 -9.72
C ILE A 60 0.86 -5.06 -8.94
N LEU A 61 0.37 -3.82 -9.13
CA LEU A 61 0.98 -2.66 -8.49
C LEU A 61 0.83 -2.68 -6.97
N SER A 62 -0.30 -3.18 -6.46
CA SER A 62 -0.52 -3.34 -5.02
C SER A 62 0.39 -4.38 -4.41
N VAL A 63 0.63 -5.54 -5.04
CA VAL A 63 1.60 -6.53 -4.52
C VAL A 63 3.01 -5.93 -4.48
N ILE A 64 3.43 -5.26 -5.56
CA ILE A 64 4.73 -4.59 -5.61
C ILE A 64 4.83 -3.58 -4.47
N GLY A 65 3.82 -2.74 -4.29
CA GLY A 65 3.75 -1.75 -3.21
C GLY A 65 3.85 -2.39 -1.82
N ILE A 66 3.04 -3.41 -1.53
CA ILE A 66 3.05 -4.14 -0.25
C ILE A 66 4.46 -4.68 0.02
N VAL A 67 5.10 -5.32 -0.96
CA VAL A 67 6.46 -5.86 -0.79
C VAL A 67 7.45 -4.75 -0.44
N PHE A 68 7.43 -3.61 -1.14
CA PHE A 68 8.30 -2.47 -0.82
C PHE A 68 8.01 -1.93 0.59
N TYR A 69 6.74 -1.74 0.96
CA TYR A 69 6.36 -1.25 2.28
C TYR A 69 6.79 -2.20 3.39
N THR A 70 6.60 -3.52 3.22
CA THR A 70 7.07 -4.53 4.16
C THR A 70 8.60 -4.44 4.35
N VAL A 71 9.37 -4.31 3.27
CA VAL A 71 10.83 -4.15 3.35
C VAL A 71 11.20 -2.88 4.12
N PHE A 72 10.52 -1.75 3.86
CA PHE A 72 10.74 -0.52 4.61
C PHE A 72 10.44 -0.69 6.10
N ILE A 73 9.33 -1.34 6.47
CA ILE A 73 8.99 -1.61 7.87
C ILE A 73 10.09 -2.41 8.56
N VAL A 74 10.61 -3.45 7.90
CA VAL A 74 11.72 -4.27 8.43
C VAL A 74 12.96 -3.40 8.67
N ILE A 75 13.31 -2.52 7.73
CA ILE A 75 14.43 -1.58 7.90
C ILE A 75 14.20 -0.66 9.11
N PHE A 76 13.00 -0.10 9.26
CA PHE A 76 12.65 0.75 10.41
C PHE A 76 12.77 0.01 11.75
N VAL A 77 12.34 -1.26 11.81
CA VAL A 77 12.46 -2.09 13.02
C VAL A 77 13.94 -2.38 13.33
N ILE A 78 14.75 -2.72 12.32
CA ILE A 78 16.20 -2.90 12.49
C ILE A 78 16.84 -1.62 13.01
N MET A 79 16.52 -0.45 12.42
CA MET A 79 17.00 0.83 12.92
C MET A 79 16.55 1.10 14.36
N ALA A 80 15.31 0.77 14.72
CA ALA A 80 14.82 0.94 16.09
C ALA A 80 15.61 0.10 17.11
N ILE A 81 16.12 -1.07 16.71
CA ILE A 81 16.89 -1.96 17.57
C ILE A 81 18.36 -1.53 17.65
N PHE A 82 19.01 -1.29 16.51
CA PHE A 82 20.47 -1.12 16.44
C PHE A 82 20.94 0.34 16.48
N LEU A 83 20.17 1.30 15.97
CA LEU A 83 20.60 2.71 15.88
C LEU A 83 20.83 3.40 17.25
N PRO A 84 20.00 3.14 18.29
CA PRO A 84 20.22 3.73 19.61
C PRO A 84 21.52 3.29 20.28
N GLU A 85 21.97 2.06 20.01
CA GLU A 85 23.22 1.50 20.56
C GLU A 85 24.45 2.11 19.87
N THR A 86 24.40 2.33 18.56
CA THR A 86 25.52 2.94 17.82
C THR A 86 25.72 4.42 18.18
N LEU A 87 24.63 5.18 18.34
CA LEU A 87 24.68 6.60 18.72
C LEU A 87 25.12 6.80 20.19
N SER A 88 24.77 5.86 21.08
CA SER A 88 25.24 5.81 22.46
C SER A 88 26.76 5.76 22.57
N ASN A 89 27.38 4.86 21.81
CA ASN A 89 28.81 4.63 21.88
C ASN A 89 29.59 5.84 21.32
N TYR A 90 29.03 6.53 20.31
CA TYR A 90 29.60 7.76 19.78
C TYR A 90 29.45 8.97 20.72
N THR A 91 28.36 9.07 21.47
CA THR A 91 28.11 10.22 22.37
C THR A 91 28.84 10.10 23.71
N GLN A 92 29.20 8.89 24.15
CA GLN A 92 30.04 8.71 25.33
C GLN A 92 31.51 9.12 25.12
N ASP A 93 32.02 9.05 23.88
CA ASP A 93 33.39 9.48 23.55
C ASP A 93 33.53 11.01 23.38
N TYR A 94 32.44 11.73 23.12
CA TYR A 94 32.43 13.18 23.04
C TYR A 94 31.85 13.79 24.33
N GLY A 95 32.71 13.89 25.34
CA GLY A 95 32.38 14.35 26.68
C GLY A 95 31.59 15.66 26.70
N TYR A 96 30.32 15.58 27.12
CA TYR A 96 29.59 16.69 27.72
C TYR A 96 28.89 16.18 28.97
N GLY A 97 29.47 16.51 30.12
CA GLY A 97 28.80 16.40 31.39
C GLY A 97 27.82 17.56 31.54
N THR A 98 26.54 17.27 31.68
CA THR A 98 25.58 18.19 32.28
C THR A 98 24.60 17.39 33.12
N GLN A 99 24.69 17.61 34.43
CA GLN A 99 23.73 17.15 35.41
C GLN A 99 22.48 18.05 35.34
N HIS A 100 21.37 17.53 34.78
CA HIS A 100 20.04 18.06 35.09
C HIS A 100 19.14 16.91 35.52
N LYS A 101 18.59 17.05 36.74
CA LYS A 101 17.97 15.98 37.51
C LYS A 101 16.44 16.03 37.43
N ASP A 102 15.91 16.32 36.23
CA ASP A 102 14.48 16.42 35.97
C ASP A 102 14.07 15.32 35.01
N ARG A 103 13.67 14.13 35.52
CA ARG A 103 13.15 12.96 34.76
C ARG A 103 13.52 12.98 33.27
N GLU A 104 14.83 13.00 32.96
CA GLU A 104 15.28 12.98 31.57
C GLU A 104 14.99 11.58 31.05
N VAL A 105 13.89 11.45 30.29
CA VAL A 105 13.66 10.25 29.50
C VAL A 105 14.88 10.10 28.62
N ASP A 106 15.63 9.00 28.81
CA ASP A 106 16.81 8.70 28.02
C ASP A 106 16.46 8.89 26.53
N PRO A 107 17.08 9.85 25.81
CA PRO A 107 16.71 10.18 24.45
C PRO A 107 16.79 8.95 23.52
N LYS A 108 17.60 7.95 23.87
CA LYS A 108 17.67 6.65 23.16
C LYS A 108 16.39 5.85 23.31
N THR A 109 15.84 5.80 24.51
CA THR A 109 14.57 5.14 24.80
C THR A 109 13.42 5.86 24.11
N ALA A 110 13.40 7.20 24.13
CA ALA A 110 12.41 7.99 23.41
C ALA A 110 12.45 7.76 21.89
N MET A 111 13.64 7.80 21.28
CA MET A 111 13.81 7.56 19.83
C MET A 111 13.41 6.13 19.43
N ARG A 112 13.81 5.13 20.22
CA ARG A 112 13.42 3.73 20.00
C ARG A 112 11.91 3.55 20.04
N VAL A 113 11.24 4.10 21.06
CA VAL A 113 9.79 4.03 21.20
C VAL A 113 9.10 4.74 20.03
N MET A 114 9.59 5.92 19.61
CA MET A 114 9.05 6.64 18.46
C MET A 114 9.15 5.81 17.16
N LEU A 115 10.32 5.21 16.89
CA LEU A 115 10.52 4.37 15.70
C LEU A 115 9.62 3.13 15.72
N LEU A 116 9.44 2.51 16.89
CA LEU A 116 8.52 1.36 17.04
C LEU A 116 7.06 1.76 16.82
N ILE A 117 6.63 2.93 17.30
CA ILE A 117 5.28 3.45 17.07
C ILE A 117 5.07 3.68 15.56
N VAL A 118 6.03 4.34 14.88
CA VAL A 118 5.95 4.55 13.44
C VAL A 118 5.90 3.22 12.68
N ALA A 119 6.76 2.27 13.03
CA ALA A 119 6.75 0.93 12.43
C ALA A 119 5.41 0.20 12.65
N ALA A 120 4.81 0.31 13.85
CA ALA A 120 3.51 -0.29 14.14
C ALA A 120 2.37 0.34 13.32
N VAL A 121 2.37 1.66 13.15
CA VAL A 121 1.40 2.37 12.31
C VAL A 121 1.55 1.97 10.84
N LEU A 122 2.78 1.87 10.35
CA LEU A 122 3.05 1.41 8.98
C LEU A 122 2.63 -0.04 8.77
N ALA A 123 2.92 -0.94 9.72
CA ALA A 123 2.49 -2.34 9.65
C ALA A 123 0.97 -2.48 9.66
N PHE A 124 0.26 -1.65 10.43
CA PHE A 124 -1.21 -1.62 10.41
C PHE A 124 -1.75 -1.12 9.06
N ALA A 125 -1.13 -0.11 8.47
CA ALA A 125 -1.50 0.36 7.13
C ALA A 125 -1.26 -0.71 6.05
N ASP A 126 -0.13 -1.43 6.13
CA ASP A 126 0.21 -2.52 5.20
C ASP A 126 -0.79 -3.69 5.34
N TRP A 127 -1.22 -4.00 6.57
CA TRP A 127 -2.27 -4.99 6.82
C TRP A 127 -3.61 -4.61 6.16
N ILE A 128 -4.01 -3.34 6.23
CA ILE A 128 -5.20 -2.83 5.53
C ILE A 128 -5.01 -2.93 4.01
N ALA A 129 -3.82 -2.63 3.49
CA ALA A 129 -3.52 -2.73 2.06
C ALA A 129 -3.66 -4.18 1.56
N ILE A 130 -3.14 -5.16 2.32
CA ILE A 130 -3.32 -6.58 2.05
C ILE A 130 -4.80 -6.96 2.05
N TRP A 131 -5.59 -6.43 3.00
CA TRP A 131 -7.03 -6.67 3.03
C TRP A 131 -7.74 -6.16 1.78
N PHE A 132 -7.46 -4.93 1.34
CA PHE A 132 -8.00 -4.40 0.08
C PHE A 132 -7.59 -5.25 -1.12
N TRP A 133 -6.32 -5.67 -1.16
CA TRP A 133 -5.82 -6.55 -2.21
C TRP A 133 -6.61 -7.87 -2.27
N MET A 134 -6.84 -8.52 -1.13
CA MET A 134 -7.64 -9.75 -1.05
C MET A 134 -9.07 -9.56 -1.56
N VAL A 135 -9.71 -8.43 -1.24
CA VAL A 135 -11.08 -8.13 -1.72
C VAL A 135 -11.12 -8.01 -3.24
N VAL A 136 -10.16 -7.30 -3.83
CA VAL A 136 -10.08 -7.15 -5.29
C VAL A 136 -9.69 -8.45 -5.97
N TYR A 137 -8.79 -9.23 -5.37
CA TYR A 137 -8.38 -10.54 -5.89
C TYR A 137 -9.54 -11.52 -5.94
N ARG A 138 -10.36 -11.59 -4.89
CA ARG A 138 -11.58 -12.41 -4.89
C ARG A 138 -12.58 -12.00 -5.97
N ALA A 139 -12.73 -10.70 -6.21
CA ALA A 139 -13.57 -10.21 -7.30
C ALA A 139 -13.02 -10.64 -8.66
N TYR A 140 -11.71 -10.50 -8.86
CA TYR A 140 -11.02 -10.95 -10.07
C TYR A 140 -11.22 -12.46 -10.33
N GLU A 141 -10.98 -13.32 -9.34
CA GLU A 141 -11.16 -14.76 -9.48
C GLU A 141 -12.60 -15.14 -9.80
N HIS A 142 -13.57 -14.50 -9.15
CA HIS A 142 -14.98 -14.74 -9.41
C HIS A 142 -15.35 -14.42 -10.86
N MET A 143 -14.94 -13.26 -11.38
CA MET A 143 -15.21 -12.88 -12.77
C MET A 143 -14.46 -13.75 -13.78
N LYS A 144 -13.23 -14.17 -13.48
CA LYS A 144 -12.46 -15.07 -14.33
C LYS A 144 -13.15 -16.44 -14.45
N GLY A 145 -13.66 -16.98 -13.34
CA GLY A 145 -14.38 -18.25 -13.34
C GLY A 145 -15.66 -18.22 -14.20
N VAL A 146 -16.39 -17.11 -14.17
CA VAL A 146 -17.57 -16.90 -15.04
C VAL A 146 -17.17 -16.85 -16.52
N GLU A 147 -16.11 -16.11 -16.86
CA GLU A 147 -15.64 -15.99 -18.24
C GLU A 147 -15.14 -17.33 -18.83
N GLU A 148 -14.53 -18.18 -18.01
CA GLU A 148 -14.09 -19.52 -18.42
C GLU A 148 -15.28 -20.46 -18.65
N TYR A 149 -16.31 -20.38 -17.81
CA TYR A 149 -17.55 -21.15 -17.99
C TYR A 149 -18.28 -20.77 -19.29
N ASP A 150 -18.44 -19.47 -19.55
CA ASP A 150 -19.11 -18.96 -20.75
C ASP A 150 -18.34 -19.31 -22.04
N ARG A 151 -17.01 -19.30 -21.98
CA ARG A 151 -16.18 -19.79 -23.10
C ARG A 151 -16.38 -21.28 -23.32
N GLY A 152 -16.37 -22.07 -22.25
CA GLY A 152 -16.60 -23.52 -22.31
C GLY A 152 -17.93 -23.88 -22.98
N GLN A 153 -19.02 -23.20 -22.64
CA GLN A 153 -20.32 -23.41 -23.29
C GLN A 153 -20.31 -23.03 -24.77
N ASN A 154 -19.71 -21.90 -25.12
CA ASN A 154 -19.61 -21.47 -26.51
C ASN A 154 -18.82 -22.45 -27.39
N TYR A 155 -17.79 -23.11 -26.85
CA TYR A 155 -17.07 -24.16 -27.57
C TYR A 155 -17.95 -25.39 -27.84
N GLN A 156 -18.74 -25.82 -26.85
CA GLN A 156 -19.66 -26.96 -27.01
C GLN A 156 -20.73 -26.68 -28.08
N VAL A 157 -21.29 -25.46 -28.11
CA VAL A 157 -22.27 -25.06 -29.14
C VAL A 157 -21.65 -25.03 -30.54
N LYS A 158 -20.41 -24.57 -30.68
CA LYS A 158 -19.72 -24.59 -31.98
C LYS A 158 -19.44 -26.01 -32.46
N LEU A 159 -19.11 -26.94 -31.56
CA LEU A 159 -18.85 -28.34 -31.92
C LEU A 159 -20.12 -29.08 -32.35
N ASN A 160 -21.28 -28.74 -31.79
CA ASN A 160 -22.56 -29.36 -32.16
C ASN A 160 -23.15 -28.85 -33.49
N ASN A 161 -22.59 -27.77 -34.06
CA ASN A 161 -23.06 -27.16 -35.31
C ASN A 161 -22.15 -27.47 -36.52
N VAL A 162 -21.20 -28.40 -36.37
CA VAL A 162 -20.31 -28.91 -37.44
C VAL A 162 -20.67 -30.37 -37.70
#